data_AF-A0A4R8WII7-F1
#
_entry.id   AF-A0A4R8WII7-F1
#
_cell.length_a   1.000
_cell.length_b   1.000
_cell.length_c   1.000
_cell.angle_alpha   90.00
_cell.angle_beta   90.00
_cell.angle_gamma   90.00
#
_symmetry.space_group_name_H-M   'P 1'
#
loop_
_entity.id
_entity.type
_entity.pdbx_description
1 polymer ?
#
loop_
_entity_poly.entity_id
_entity_poly.type
_entity_poly.pdbx_seq_one_letter_code
_entity_poly.pdbx_strand_id
1 'polypeptide(L)'
;MISSPDSAPHLTAPSASPGDEPTATAAASTKLDDLRKTVNRLKRAQGQLAAVIAAVESGADCRAVVTQLAAVSSAIDRAGFTIISTAMKECLTETGTDGAKKPLRVEELEKLFLALS
;
A
#
# COMPACT_ATOMS: atom_id res chain seq x y z
N MET A 1 37.04 -45.69 -40.96
CA MET A 1 36.68 -46.28 -39.65
C MET A 1 37.68 -45.70 -38.67
N ILE A 2 37.40 -44.71 -37.81
CA ILE A 2 36.25 -44.46 -36.95
C ILE A 2 36.21 -42.95 -36.61
N SER A 3 34.99 -42.40 -36.63
CA SER A 3 34.42 -41.26 -35.88
C SER A 3 35.24 -40.02 -35.50
N SER A 4 34.82 -38.88 -36.06
CA SER A 4 34.58 -37.62 -35.31
C SER A 4 33.45 -37.85 -34.28
N PRO A 5 33.28 -37.09 -33.16
CA PRO A 5 33.10 -35.64 -33.25
C PRO A 5 33.45 -34.77 -32.01
N ASP A 6 33.32 -33.45 -32.22
CA ASP A 6 32.82 -32.41 -31.31
C ASP A 6 33.50 -32.19 -29.95
N SER A 7 34.42 -31.22 -29.91
CA SER A 7 34.73 -30.46 -28.69
C SER A 7 33.73 -29.32 -28.54
N ALA A 8 32.66 -29.56 -27.78
CA ALA A 8 31.76 -28.51 -27.32
C ALA A 8 32.42 -27.69 -26.18
N PRO A 9 32.17 -26.36 -26.11
CA PRO A 9 32.59 -25.57 -24.96
C PRO A 9 31.72 -25.89 -23.73
N HIS A 10 32.37 -26.15 -22.60
CA HIS A 10 31.70 -26.21 -21.29
C HIS A 10 31.12 -24.83 -20.96
N LEU A 11 29.82 -24.64 -21.19
CA LEU A 11 29.03 -23.64 -20.49
C LEU A 11 28.82 -24.15 -19.05
N THR A 12 29.59 -23.64 -18.11
CA THR A 12 29.22 -23.67 -16.69
C THR A 12 28.09 -22.66 -16.48
N ALA A 13 26.89 -23.16 -16.22
CA ALA A 13 25.78 -22.37 -15.74
C ALA A 13 26.13 -21.73 -14.38
N PRO A 14 25.67 -20.50 -14.09
CA PRO A 14 25.68 -20.00 -12.72
C PRO A 14 24.74 -20.87 -11.87
N SER A 15 25.32 -21.49 -10.85
CA SER A 15 24.59 -22.12 -9.75
C SER A 15 23.64 -21.10 -9.12
N ALA A 16 22.36 -21.17 -9.50
CA ALA A 16 21.27 -20.57 -8.77
C ALA A 16 21.15 -21.31 -7.43
N SER A 17 21.54 -20.67 -6.34
CA SER A 17 21.15 -21.10 -4.99
C SER A 17 19.66 -20.83 -4.80
N PRO A 18 18.82 -21.84 -4.50
CA PRO A 18 17.48 -21.61 -3.97
C PRO A 18 17.60 -21.56 -2.45
N GLY A 19 17.57 -20.37 -1.85
CA GLY A 19 17.81 -20.27 -0.42
C GLY A 19 17.68 -18.89 0.20
N ASP A 20 16.71 -18.09 -0.25
CA ASP A 20 16.21 -16.96 0.53
C ASP A 20 14.68 -16.98 0.42
N GLU A 21 14.05 -17.82 1.25
CA GLU A 21 12.66 -17.56 1.63
C GLU A 21 12.68 -16.29 2.50
N PRO A 22 12.05 -15.17 2.07
CA PRO A 22 11.91 -14.03 2.95
C PRO A 22 10.93 -14.41 4.06
N THR A 23 11.53 -14.66 5.22
CA THR A 23 10.87 -15.00 6.48
C THR A 23 9.66 -14.10 6.76
N ALA A 24 8.47 -14.70 6.89
CA ALA A 24 7.19 -14.03 7.16
C ALA A 24 7.19 -13.05 8.35
N THR A 25 8.14 -13.20 9.28
CA THR A 25 8.33 -12.32 10.45
C THR A 25 8.80 -10.90 10.08
N ALA A 26 9.60 -10.71 9.03
CA ALA A 26 10.11 -9.39 8.65
C ALA A 26 9.02 -8.52 7.98
N ALA A 27 8.15 -9.14 7.18
CA ALA A 27 7.03 -8.46 6.51
C ALA A 27 5.98 -7.94 7.51
N ALA A 28 5.76 -8.67 8.61
CA ALA A 28 4.79 -8.28 9.65
C ALA A 28 5.19 -7.01 10.40
N SER A 29 6.49 -6.79 10.67
CA SER A 29 6.99 -5.59 11.34
C SER A 29 6.80 -4.33 10.50
N THR A 30 7.09 -4.40 9.19
CA THR A 30 6.91 -3.26 8.27
C THR A 30 5.45 -2.86 8.14
N LYS A 31 4.53 -3.83 8.07
CA LYS A 31 3.07 -3.57 8.04
C LYS A 31 2.59 -2.80 9.26
N LEU A 32 3.01 -3.21 10.46
CA LEU A 32 2.68 -2.52 11.70
C LEU A 32 3.19 -1.07 11.72
N ASP A 33 4.39 -0.82 11.17
CA ASP A 33 4.95 0.52 11.08
C ASP A 33 4.21 1.41 10.08
N ASP A 34 3.78 0.86 8.95
CA ASP A 34 2.99 1.60 7.97
C ASP A 34 1.58 1.93 8.47
N LEU A 35 0.97 1.03 9.23
CA LEU A 35 -0.28 1.31 9.94
C LEU A 35 -0.10 2.40 11.00
N ARG A 36 0.97 2.35 11.80
CA ARG A 36 1.28 3.41 12.79
C ARG A 36 1.47 4.77 12.13
N LYS A 37 2.21 4.83 11.01
CA LYS A 37 2.38 6.07 10.22
C LYS A 37 1.03 6.59 9.71
N THR A 38 0.17 5.70 9.23
CA THR A 38 -1.17 6.04 8.75
C THR A 38 -2.04 6.60 9.87
N VAL A 39 -2.06 5.96 11.05
CA VAL A 39 -2.77 6.46 12.24
C VAL A 39 -2.27 7.85 12.63
N ASN A 40 -0.95 8.07 12.61
CA ASN A 40 -0.39 9.39 12.94
C ASN A 40 -0.81 10.47 11.94
N ARG A 41 -0.97 10.14 10.65
CA ARG A 41 -1.51 11.06 9.64
C ARG A 41 -2.98 11.38 9.91
N LEU A 42 -3.79 10.37 10.21
CA LEU A 42 -5.21 10.55 10.53
C LEU A 42 -5.41 11.41 11.79
N LYS A 43 -4.61 11.19 12.84
CA LYS A 43 -4.62 12.04 14.05
C LYS A 43 -4.29 13.50 13.75
N ARG A 44 -3.36 13.76 12.82
CA ARG A 44 -3.07 15.13 12.37
C ARG A 44 -4.24 15.72 11.60
N ALA A 45 -4.83 14.97 10.66
CA ALA A 45 -6.01 15.42 9.92
C ALA A 45 -7.19 15.72 10.84
N GLN A 46 -7.39 14.94 11.91
CA GLN A 46 -8.38 15.21 12.95
C GLN A 46 -8.14 16.58 13.62
N GLY A 47 -6.90 16.90 14.01
CA GLY A 47 -6.56 18.20 14.59
C GLY A 47 -6.77 19.36 13.62
N GLN A 48 -6.45 19.15 12.33
CA GLN A 48 -6.70 20.14 11.29
C GLN A 48 -8.21 20.36 11.06
N LEU A 49 -9.02 19.30 11.08
CA LEU A 49 -10.47 19.40 10.98
C LEU A 49 -11.07 20.14 12.17
N ALA A 50 -10.57 19.91 13.39
CA ALA A 50 -10.99 20.68 14.56
C ALA A 50 -10.71 22.18 14.40
N ALA A 51 -9.57 22.55 13.80
CA ALA A 51 -9.25 23.94 13.48
C ALA A 51 -10.19 24.53 12.40
N VAL A 52 -10.55 23.74 11.38
CA VAL A 52 -11.53 24.14 10.36
C VAL A 52 -12.89 24.43 11.00
N ILE A 53 -13.36 23.54 11.89
CA ILE A 53 -14.63 23.72 12.61
C ILE A 53 -14.61 25.03 13.41
N ALA A 54 -13.55 25.27 14.20
CA ALA A 54 -13.41 26.50 14.95
C ALA A 54 -13.36 27.76 14.05
N ALA A 55 -12.72 27.66 12.87
CA ALA A 55 -12.69 28.74 11.90
C ALA A 55 -14.09 29.05 11.34
N VAL A 56 -14.90 28.03 11.07
CA VAL A 56 -16.30 28.20 10.62
C VAL A 56 -17.15 28.82 11.73
N GLU A 57 -17.06 28.31 12.96
CA GLU A 57 -17.83 28.81 14.11
C GLU A 57 -17.49 30.26 14.48
N SER A 58 -16.23 30.68 14.28
CA SER A 58 -15.79 32.05 14.51
C SER A 58 -16.09 33.00 13.34
N GLY A 59 -16.68 32.51 12.25
CA GLY A 59 -16.98 33.32 11.07
C GLY A 59 -15.74 33.75 10.30
N ALA A 60 -14.70 32.92 10.27
CA ALA A 60 -13.47 33.20 9.52
C ALA A 60 -13.72 33.33 8.02
N ASP A 61 -12.76 33.95 7.32
CA ASP A 61 -12.80 34.13 5.87
C ASP A 61 -13.04 32.81 5.11
N CYS A 62 -14.00 32.84 4.19
CA CYS A 62 -14.40 31.66 3.43
C CYS A 62 -13.23 31.04 2.65
N ARG A 63 -12.34 31.85 2.09
CA ARG A 63 -11.18 31.35 1.34
C ARG A 63 -10.19 30.64 2.26
N ALA A 64 -9.95 31.17 3.46
CA ALA A 64 -9.13 30.52 4.47
C ALA A 64 -9.72 29.17 4.91
N VAL A 65 -11.02 29.11 5.18
CA VAL A 65 -11.73 27.86 5.53
C VAL A 65 -11.61 26.82 4.43
N VAL A 66 -11.90 27.19 3.18
CA VAL A 66 -11.80 26.26 2.03
C VAL A 66 -10.37 25.76 1.82
N THR A 67 -9.37 26.62 2.01
CA THR A 67 -7.96 26.24 1.90
C THR A 67 -7.56 25.21 2.95
N GLN A 68 -8.00 25.41 4.20
CA GLN A 68 -7.75 24.44 5.28
C GLN A 68 -8.49 23.13 5.02
N LEU A 69 -9.74 23.19 4.57
CA LEU A 69 -10.54 22.00 4.24
C LEU A 69 -9.88 21.17 3.12
N ALA A 70 -9.36 21.82 2.08
CA ALA A 70 -8.60 21.14 1.02
C ALA A 70 -7.34 20.44 1.55
N ALA A 71 -6.64 21.06 2.51
CA ALA A 71 -5.49 20.45 3.16
C ALA A 71 -5.89 19.22 4.00
N VAL A 72 -7.04 19.27 4.70
CA VAL A 72 -7.59 18.12 5.43
C VAL A 72 -7.94 16.99 4.47
N SER A 73 -8.68 17.28 3.39
CA SER A 73 -9.06 16.29 2.37
C SER A 73 -7.81 15.58 1.83
N SER A 74 -6.82 16.34 1.36
CA SER A 74 -5.59 15.76 0.81
C SER A 74 -4.84 14.87 1.81
N ALA A 75 -4.86 15.20 3.10
CA ALA A 75 -4.26 14.38 4.14
C ALA A 75 -5.01 13.05 4.35
N ILE A 76 -6.35 13.08 4.29
CA ILE A 76 -7.21 11.91 4.36
C ILE A 76 -7.00 11.05 3.12
N ASP A 77 -6.97 11.63 1.92
CA ASP A 77 -6.82 10.92 0.65
C ASP A 77 -5.52 10.12 0.60
N ARG A 78 -4.42 10.74 1.05
CA ARG A 78 -3.11 10.07 1.15
C ARG A 78 -3.12 8.92 2.17
N ALA A 79 -3.85 9.06 3.27
CA ALA A 79 -3.98 7.99 4.26
C ALA A 79 -4.84 6.84 3.70
N GLY A 80 -5.97 7.16 3.06
CA GLY A 80 -6.84 6.20 2.39
C GLY A 80 -6.12 5.41 1.30
N PHE A 81 -5.37 6.09 0.42
CA PHE A 81 -4.56 5.44 -0.61
C PHE A 81 -3.54 4.47 0.00
N THR A 82 -2.89 4.86 1.11
CA THR A 82 -1.93 3.98 1.80
C THR A 82 -2.62 2.69 2.29
N ILE A 83 -3.79 2.81 2.93
CA ILE A 83 -4.58 1.66 3.42
C ILE A 83 -5.00 0.75 2.27
N ILE A 84 -5.58 1.33 1.21
CA ILE A 84 -6.06 0.59 0.05
C ILE A 84 -4.89 -0.14 -0.64
N SER A 85 -3.78 0.56 -0.90
CA SER A 85 -2.61 -0.05 -1.55
C SER A 85 -2.00 -1.21 -0.75
N THR A 86 -2.03 -1.13 0.58
CA THR A 86 -1.62 -2.23 1.46
C THR A 86 -2.60 -3.41 1.37
N ALA A 87 -3.90 -3.15 1.40
CA ALA A 87 -4.93 -4.19 1.23
C ALA A 87 -4.84 -4.88 -0.14
N MET A 88 -4.54 -4.13 -1.20
CA MET A 88 -4.29 -4.68 -2.55
C MET A 88 -3.10 -5.63 -2.55
N LYS A 89 -1.96 -5.23 -1.97
CA LYS A 89 -0.77 -6.08 -1.88
C LYS A 89 -1.08 -7.38 -1.14
N GLU A 90 -1.81 -7.31 -0.03
CA GLU A 90 -2.20 -8.49 0.75
C GLU A 90 -3.08 -9.45 -0.06
N CYS A 91 -4.10 -8.92 -0.75
CA CYS A 91 -4.99 -9.74 -1.59
C CYS A 91 -4.28 -10.37 -2.79
N LEU A 92 -3.27 -9.70 -3.34
CA LEU A 92 -2.44 -10.23 -4.43
C LEU A 92 -1.42 -11.27 -3.94
N THR A 93 -0.99 -11.21 -2.68
CA THR A 93 -0.07 -12.19 -2.07
C THR A 93 -0.77 -13.42 -1.48
N GLU A 94 -2.05 -13.33 -1.11
CA GLU A 94 -2.85 -14.47 -0.64
C GLU A 94 -3.40 -15.35 -1.78
N THR A 95 -2.69 -15.46 -2.91
CA THR A 95 -2.99 -16.44 -3.97
C THR A 95 -2.35 -17.79 -3.63
N GLY A 96 -2.90 -18.48 -2.62
CA GLY A 96 -2.49 -19.84 -2.31
C GLY A 96 -2.76 -20.23 -0.87
N THR A 97 -3.88 -20.91 -0.61
CA THR A 97 -3.93 -22.33 -0.18
C THR A 97 -5.31 -22.75 0.34
N ASP A 98 -6.24 -21.85 0.67
CA ASP A 98 -7.55 -22.27 1.19
C ASP A 98 -8.70 -21.40 0.65
N GLY A 99 -9.59 -22.03 -0.11
CA GLY A 99 -10.69 -21.43 -0.86
C GLY A 99 -11.86 -20.88 -0.02
N ALA A 100 -11.60 -20.11 1.03
CA ALA A 100 -12.66 -19.56 1.89
C ALA A 100 -12.45 -18.12 2.38
N LYS A 101 -11.51 -17.34 1.81
CA LYS A 101 -11.51 -15.88 1.95
C LYS A 101 -11.70 -15.28 0.57
N LYS A 102 -12.79 -14.56 0.35
CA LYS A 102 -13.01 -13.80 -0.88
C LYS A 102 -11.94 -12.71 -0.89
N PRO A 103 -10.89 -12.77 -1.74
CA PRO A 103 -9.93 -11.67 -1.82
C PRO A 103 -10.73 -10.41 -2.17
N LEU A 104 -10.39 -9.27 -1.56
CA LEU A 104 -10.99 -7.99 -1.94
C LEU A 104 -10.81 -7.86 -3.46
N ARG A 105 -11.95 -7.81 -4.14
CA ARG A 105 -11.99 -7.78 -5.60
C ARG A 105 -11.50 -6.40 -6.04
N VAL A 106 -10.80 -6.33 -7.17
CA VAL A 106 -10.24 -5.07 -7.71
C VAL A 106 -11.34 -4.02 -7.85
N GLU A 107 -12.56 -4.44 -8.20
CA GLU A 107 -13.74 -3.59 -8.34
C GLU A 107 -14.23 -2.99 -7.01
N GLU A 108 -14.00 -3.68 -5.89
CA GLU A 108 -14.35 -3.19 -4.55
C GLU A 108 -13.31 -2.17 -4.05
N LEU A 109 -12.05 -2.37 -4.41
CA LEU A 109 -10.96 -1.43 -4.16
C LEU A 109 -11.08 -0.16 -5.04
N GLU A 110 -11.48 -0.31 -6.29
CA GLU A 110 -11.78 0.79 -7.21
C GLU A 110 -12.94 1.64 -6.67
N LYS A 111 -14.02 1.02 -6.18
CA LYS A 111 -15.13 1.73 -5.53
C LYS A 111 -14.68 2.51 -4.30
N LEU A 112 -13.82 1.91 -3.46
CA LEU A 112 -13.26 2.61 -2.29
C LEU A 112 -12.39 3.80 -2.70
N PHE A 113 -11.60 3.66 -3.77
CA PHE A 113 -10.77 4.75 -4.29
C PHE A 113 -11.62 5.90 -4.87
N LEU A 114 -12.65 5.59 -5.65
CA LEU A 114 -13.58 6.58 -6.23
C LEU A 114 -14.44 7.29 -5.18
N ALA A 115 -14.65 6.69 -4.01
CA ALA A 115 -15.33 7.33 -2.89
C ALA A 115 -14.45 8.34 -2.13
N LEU A 116 -13.14 8.37 -2.39
CA LEU A 116 -12.17 9.28 -1.80
C LEU A 116 -11.88 10.52 -2.66
N SER A 117 -12.43 10.63 -3.88
CA SER A 117 -12.19 11.74 -4.83
C SER A 117 -13.35 12.71 -4.97
#